data_AF-A0A662R4G4-F1
#
_entry.id   AF-A0A662R4G4-F1
#
_cell.length_a   1.000
_cell.length_b   1.000
_cell.length_c   1.000
_cell.angle_alpha   90.00
_cell.angle_beta   90.00
_cell.angle_gamma   90.00
#
_symmetry.space_group_name_H-M   'P 1'
#
loop_
_entity.id
_entity.type
_entity.pdbx_description
1 polymer ?
#
loop_
_entity_poly.entity_id
_entity_poly.type
_entity_poly.pdbx_seq_one_letter_code
_entity_poly.pdbx_strand_id
1 'polypeptide(L)'
;MMRIILVLDIFDGVVVHAVRGERERYLPIADFSSVCDTSDAVEIVRMLNPVEVYAADLNRIRGIGDNFSVINDVSRYCKTILSCGVRSVDNVSQGLLVADTVTIGTENADFDVIEEACRMTDHIDVNIDIMNNRLLTNAGISLTPIE
;
A
#
# COMPACT_ATOMS: atom_id res chain seq x y z
N MET A 1 18.91 5.75 14.00
CA MET A 1 18.45 4.35 13.99
C MET A 1 17.70 4.11 12.68
N MET A 2 17.76 2.91 12.11
CA MET A 2 17.07 2.57 10.85
C MET A 2 15.62 2.16 11.13
N ARG A 3 14.65 2.69 10.36
CA ARG A 3 13.24 2.30 10.39
C ARG A 3 13.08 1.04 9.53
N ILE A 4 12.41 0.01 10.05
CA ILE A 4 12.12 -1.25 9.35
C ILE A 4 10.60 -1.39 9.28
N ILE A 5 10.07 -1.57 8.08
CA ILE A 5 8.63 -1.68 7.80
C ILE A 5 8.38 -3.03 7.15
N LEU A 6 7.46 -3.81 7.70
CA LEU A 6 7.03 -5.08 7.10
C LEU A 6 6.04 -4.81 5.98
N VAL A 7 6.30 -5.32 4.78
CA VAL A 7 5.40 -5.14 3.63
C VAL A 7 4.46 -6.34 3.51
N LEU A 8 3.16 -6.06 3.38
CA LEU A 8 2.12 -7.06 3.13
C LEU A 8 1.35 -6.69 1.86
N ASP A 9 1.51 -7.48 0.80
CA ASP A 9 0.66 -7.42 -0.38
C ASP A 9 -0.59 -8.28 -0.14
N ILE A 10 -1.77 -7.67 -0.08
CA ILE A 10 -3.02 -8.35 0.28
C ILE A 10 -3.93 -8.42 -0.95
N PHE A 11 -4.30 -9.64 -1.33
CA PHE A 11 -5.19 -9.92 -2.45
C PHE A 11 -6.24 -10.96 -2.05
N ASP A 12 -7.51 -10.67 -2.28
CA ASP A 12 -8.65 -11.51 -1.91
C ASP A 12 -8.59 -12.04 -0.47
N GLY A 13 -8.22 -11.15 0.46
CA GLY A 13 -8.19 -11.40 1.90
C GLY A 13 -6.92 -12.06 2.44
N VAL A 14 -5.98 -12.46 1.58
CA VAL A 14 -4.75 -13.15 2.00
C VAL A 14 -3.49 -12.41 1.57
N VAL A 15 -2.40 -12.60 2.33
CA VAL A 15 -1.08 -12.10 1.96
C VAL A 15 -0.53 -12.96 0.82
N VAL A 16 -0.11 -12.31 -0.27
CA VAL A 16 0.39 -12.97 -1.47
C VAL A 16 1.86 -12.63 -1.72
N HIS A 17 2.53 -13.52 -2.44
CA HIS A 17 3.83 -13.24 -3.03
C HIS A 17 3.64 -12.40 -4.30
N ALA A 18 3.78 -11.07 -4.17
CA ALA A 18 3.74 -10.18 -5.33
C ALA A 18 5.00 -10.33 -6.18
N VAL A 19 4.83 -10.73 -7.44
CA VAL A 19 5.94 -10.94 -8.39
C VAL A 19 5.88 -9.86 -9.47
N ARG A 20 6.75 -8.85 -9.37
CA ARG A 20 7.02 -7.86 -10.44
C ARG A 20 5.79 -7.15 -11.04
N GLY A 21 4.70 -7.03 -10.29
CA GLY A 21 3.45 -6.45 -10.80
C GLY A 21 2.64 -7.37 -11.73
N GLU A 22 3.11 -8.61 -11.96
CA GLU A 22 2.43 -9.66 -12.73
C GLU A 22 1.32 -10.30 -11.88
N ARG A 23 0.23 -9.54 -11.69
CA ARG A 23 -0.84 -9.83 -10.72
C ARG A 23 -1.52 -11.18 -10.94
N GLU A 24 -1.57 -11.66 -12.18
CA GLU A 24 -2.04 -12.99 -12.58
C GLU A 24 -1.19 -14.15 -12.03
N ARG A 25 0.01 -13.88 -11.51
CA ARG A 25 0.91 -14.87 -10.93
C ARG A 25 0.97 -14.81 -9.41
N TYR A 26 0.16 -13.97 -8.77
CA TYR A 26 0.19 -13.81 -7.33
C TYR A 26 -0.40 -15.05 -6.68
N LEU A 27 0.34 -15.59 -5.72
CA LEU A 27 0.02 -16.82 -5.01
C LEU A 27 0.18 -16.59 -3.50
N PRO A 28 -0.51 -17.35 -2.64
CA PRO A 28 -0.40 -17.22 -1.19
C PRO A 28 1.05 -17.26 -0.71
N ILE A 29 1.43 -16.36 0.20
CA ILE A 29 2.83 -16.22 0.64
C ILE A 29 3.36 -17.47 1.37
N ALA A 30 2.48 -18.25 1.99
CA ALA A 30 2.81 -19.49 2.69
C ALA A 30 3.50 -20.53 1.79
N ASP A 31 3.22 -20.53 0.48
CA ASP A 31 3.82 -21.48 -0.47
C ASP A 31 5.30 -21.15 -0.78
N PHE A 32 5.75 -19.94 -0.45
CA PHE A 32 7.08 -19.42 -0.82
C PHE A 32 7.92 -18.97 0.37
N SER A 33 7.28 -18.62 1.48
CA SER A 33 7.94 -18.05 2.64
C SER A 33 8.74 -19.10 3.40
N SER A 34 9.95 -18.72 3.81
CA SER A 34 10.77 -19.49 4.77
C SER A 34 10.59 -18.99 6.21
N VAL A 35 9.74 -17.98 6.41
CA VAL A 35 9.57 -17.25 7.68
C VAL A 35 8.21 -17.52 8.31
N CYS A 36 7.17 -17.73 7.51
CA CYS A 36 5.81 -18.03 7.96
C CYS A 36 5.17 -19.11 7.07
N ASP A 37 4.31 -19.94 7.66
CA ASP A 37 3.57 -21.03 7.01
C ASP A 37 2.08 -20.70 6.83
N THR A 38 1.71 -19.44 7.03
CA THR A 38 0.36 -18.90 6.88
C THR A 38 0.35 -17.73 5.92
N SER A 39 -0.81 -17.48 5.31
CA SER A 39 -1.09 -16.31 4.47
C SER A 39 -2.09 -15.36 5.12
N ASP A 40 -2.49 -15.62 6.38
CA ASP A 40 -3.31 -14.70 7.16
C ASP A 40 -2.46 -13.52 7.66
N ALA A 41 -2.88 -12.29 7.32
CA ALA A 41 -2.12 -11.09 7.63
C ALA A 41 -1.95 -10.86 9.14
N VAL A 42 -2.98 -11.17 9.94
CA VAL A 42 -2.96 -10.98 11.39
C VAL A 42 -2.04 -12.00 12.05
N GLU A 43 -2.07 -13.26 11.61
CA GLU A 43 -1.16 -14.30 12.11
C GLU A 43 0.30 -13.94 11.79
N ILE A 44 0.59 -13.46 10.57
CA ILE A 44 1.94 -12.99 10.18
C ILE A 44 2.39 -11.84 11.09
N VAL A 45 1.54 -10.82 11.28
CA VAL A 45 1.88 -9.65 12.11
C VAL A 45 2.09 -10.06 13.57
N ARG A 46 1.28 -10.96 14.11
CA ARG A 46 1.46 -11.47 15.49
C ARG A 46 2.73 -12.30 15.64
N MET A 47 3.10 -13.09 14.63
CA MET A 47 4.30 -13.91 14.64
C MET A 47 5.57 -13.05 14.57
N LEU A 48 5.60 -12.08 13.67
CA LEU A 48 6.77 -11.24 13.42
C LEU A 48 6.87 -10.04 14.36
N ASN A 49 5.75 -9.65 14.97
CA ASN A 49 5.61 -8.51 15.88
C ASN A 49 6.32 -7.24 15.38
N PRO A 50 6.02 -6.77 14.15
CA PRO A 50 6.65 -5.58 13.59
C PRO A 50 6.17 -4.33 14.33
N VAL A 51 7.02 -3.31 14.38
CA VAL A 51 6.60 -1.98 14.88
C VAL A 51 5.63 -1.33 13.89
N GLU A 52 5.79 -1.62 12.60
CA GLU A 52 5.05 -0.97 11.52
C GLU A 52 4.92 -1.86 10.28
N VAL A 53 3.78 -1.73 9.61
CA VAL A 53 3.43 -2.43 8.38
C VAL A 53 3.10 -1.44 7.26
N TYR A 54 3.53 -1.75 6.05
CA TYR A 54 2.99 -1.21 4.81
C TYR A 54 2.08 -2.27 4.18
N ALA A 55 0.78 -1.99 4.09
CA ALA A 55 -0.21 -2.89 3.53
C ALA A 55 -0.67 -2.38 2.15
N ALA A 56 -0.47 -3.18 1.10
CA ALA A 56 -1.01 -2.90 -0.22
C ALA A 56 -2.33 -3.65 -0.42
N ASP A 57 -3.43 -2.90 -0.52
CA ASP A 57 -4.74 -3.45 -0.87
C ASP A 57 -4.84 -3.61 -2.39
N LEU A 58 -4.49 -4.80 -2.87
CA LEU A 58 -4.45 -5.09 -4.29
C LEU A 58 -5.85 -5.13 -4.92
N ASN A 59 -6.90 -5.42 -4.15
CA ASN A 59 -8.27 -5.39 -4.65
C ASN A 59 -8.70 -3.95 -4.96
N ARG A 60 -8.38 -3.02 -4.05
CA ARG A 60 -8.63 -1.59 -4.24
C ARG A 60 -7.82 -1.01 -5.39
N ILE A 61 -6.53 -1.31 -5.44
CA ILE A 61 -5.64 -0.86 -6.52
C ILE A 61 -6.19 -1.31 -7.88
N ARG A 62 -6.71 -2.55 -7.97
CA ARG A 62 -7.30 -3.14 -9.19
C ARG A 62 -8.76 -2.74 -9.45
N GLY A 63 -9.44 -2.10 -8.50
CA GLY A 63 -10.85 -1.73 -8.62
C GLY A 63 -11.83 -2.91 -8.61
N ILE A 64 -11.46 -4.02 -7.96
CA ILE A 64 -12.30 -5.25 -7.91
C ILE A 64 -12.92 -5.50 -6.52
N GLY A 65 -12.69 -4.63 -5.55
CA GLY A 65 -13.16 -4.75 -4.18
C GLY A 65 -12.23 -4.06 -3.20
N ASP A 66 -12.24 -4.50 -1.94
CA ASP A 66 -11.32 -4.06 -0.90
C ASP A 66 -10.98 -5.17 0.10
N ASN A 67 -9.91 -4.94 0.84
CA ASN A 67 -9.45 -5.79 1.93
C ASN A 67 -9.48 -5.02 3.27
N PHE A 68 -10.34 -4.02 3.41
CA PHE A 68 -10.32 -3.10 4.55
C PHE A 68 -10.56 -3.79 5.89
N SER A 69 -11.37 -4.85 5.93
CA SER A 69 -11.55 -5.64 7.15
C SER A 69 -10.23 -6.26 7.62
N VAL A 70 -9.45 -6.86 6.72
CA VAL A 70 -8.16 -7.47 7.04
C VAL A 70 -7.16 -6.41 7.49
N ILE A 71 -7.12 -5.27 6.81
CA ILE A 71 -6.23 -4.14 7.15
C ILE A 71 -6.59 -3.55 8.52
N ASN A 72 -7.88 -3.39 8.82
CA ASN A 72 -8.36 -2.91 10.11
C ASN A 72 -8.02 -3.88 11.25
N ASP A 73 -8.01 -5.18 10.99
CA ASP A 73 -7.59 -6.14 12.00
C ASP A 73 -6.07 -6.12 12.21
N VAL A 74 -5.28 -5.89 11.16
CA VAL A 74 -3.82 -5.68 11.25
C VAL A 74 -3.46 -4.42 12.05
N SER A 75 -4.15 -3.30 11.80
CA SER A 75 -3.85 -2.01 12.44
C SER A 75 -4.07 -1.99 13.96
N ARG A 76 -4.76 -3.00 14.51
CA ARG A 76 -4.88 -3.19 15.97
C ARG A 76 -3.58 -3.66 16.64
N TYR A 77 -2.61 -4.17 15.88
CA TYR A 77 -1.38 -4.76 16.41
C TYR A 77 -0.14 -3.90 16.18
N CYS A 78 -0.11 -3.11 15.11
CA CYS A 78 1.03 -2.27 14.76
C CYS A 78 0.59 -1.05 13.94
N LYS A 79 1.46 -0.04 13.85
CA LYS A 79 1.24 1.10 12.96
C LYS A 79 1.10 0.60 11.53
N THR A 80 0.12 1.12 10.80
CA THR A 80 -0.21 0.65 9.45
C THR A 80 -0.25 1.81 8.48
N ILE A 81 0.58 1.69 7.44
CA ILE A 81 0.57 2.53 6.26
C ILE A 81 -0.18 1.77 5.16
N LEU A 82 -1.24 2.34 4.61
CA LEU A 82 -2.10 1.69 3.63
C LEU A 82 -1.91 2.28 2.23
N SER A 83 -1.64 1.42 1.25
CA SER A 83 -1.80 1.73 -0.16
C SER A 83 -3.09 1.12 -0.70
N CYS A 84 -4.05 1.95 -1.07
CA CYS A 84 -5.38 1.52 -1.52
C CYS A 84 -5.83 2.15 -2.85
N GLY A 85 -4.86 2.49 -3.72
CA GLY A 85 -5.13 3.00 -5.07
C GLY A 85 -5.95 4.29 -5.06
N VAL A 86 -5.54 5.26 -4.24
CA VAL A 86 -6.19 6.57 -4.09
C VAL A 86 -6.32 7.27 -5.44
N ARG A 87 -7.54 7.72 -5.78
CA ARG A 87 -7.84 8.55 -6.95
C ARG A 87 -8.60 9.84 -6.59
N SER A 88 -9.02 9.97 -5.34
CA SER A 88 -9.69 11.16 -4.79
C SER A 88 -9.48 11.24 -3.27
N VAL A 89 -9.72 12.41 -2.68
CA VAL A 89 -9.66 12.61 -1.22
C VAL A 89 -10.65 11.75 -0.43
N ASP A 90 -11.76 11.34 -1.04
CA ASP A 90 -12.69 10.37 -0.44
C ASP A 90 -12.01 9.02 -0.19
N ASN A 91 -11.12 8.57 -1.10
CA ASN A 91 -10.37 7.34 -0.90
C ASN A 91 -9.36 7.46 0.24
N VAL A 92 -8.78 8.66 0.43
CA VAL A 92 -7.91 8.94 1.58
C VAL A 92 -8.71 8.84 2.87
N SER A 93 -9.88 9.49 2.93
CA SER A 93 -10.78 9.43 4.08
C SER A 93 -11.19 7.99 4.41
N GLN A 94 -11.52 7.20 3.39
CA GLN A 94 -11.86 5.78 3.54
C GLN A 94 -10.68 4.95 4.08
N GLY A 95 -9.47 5.15 3.57
CA GLY A 95 -8.29 4.41 4.03
C GLY A 95 -7.91 4.75 5.48
N LEU A 96 -8.07 6.00 5.89
CA LEU A 96 -7.82 6.45 7.27
C LEU A 96 -8.83 5.90 8.29
N LEU A 97 -9.93 5.30 7.86
CA LEU A 97 -10.84 4.58 8.77
C LEU A 97 -10.23 3.25 9.25
N VAL A 98 -9.23 2.71 8.56
CA VAL A 98 -8.68 1.37 8.82
C VAL A 98 -7.16 1.34 9.04
N ALA A 99 -6.46 2.45 8.80
CA ALA A 99 -5.00 2.56 8.90
C ALA A 99 -4.56 3.94 9.45
N ASP A 100 -3.34 4.02 9.97
CA ASP A 100 -2.78 5.25 10.57
C ASP A 100 -2.30 6.28 9.54
N THR A 101 -1.97 5.81 8.33
CA THR A 101 -1.45 6.63 7.23
C THR A 101 -1.89 6.03 5.91
N VAL A 102 -2.25 6.87 4.93
CA VAL A 102 -2.61 6.42 3.57
C VAL A 102 -1.57 6.91 2.58
N THR A 103 -1.12 6.05 1.69
CA THR A 103 -0.21 6.44 0.61
C THR A 103 -0.94 6.79 -0.66
N ILE A 104 -0.50 7.85 -1.32
CA ILE A 104 -1.00 8.28 -2.63
C ILE A 104 0.09 8.05 -3.67
N GLY A 105 -0.17 7.16 -4.63
CA GLY A 105 0.75 6.87 -5.73
C GLY A 105 0.63 7.90 -6.84
N THR A 106 1.78 8.39 -7.31
CA THR A 106 1.87 9.31 -8.47
C THR A 106 1.36 8.69 -9.79
N GLU A 107 1.27 7.36 -9.87
CA GLU A 107 0.67 6.62 -10.99
C GLU A 107 -0.87 6.54 -10.94
N ASN A 108 -1.49 6.81 -9.78
CA ASN A 108 -2.93 6.64 -9.59
C ASN A 108 -3.67 7.98 -9.41
N ALA A 109 -3.00 9.00 -8.88
CA ALA A 109 -3.58 10.29 -8.55
C ALA A 109 -2.81 11.45 -9.18
N ASP A 110 -3.56 12.42 -9.70
CA ASP A 110 -3.00 13.69 -10.18
C ASP A 110 -2.49 14.54 -9.00
N PHE A 111 -1.59 15.49 -9.28
CA PHE A 111 -1.03 16.38 -8.26
C PHE A 111 -2.08 17.21 -7.53
N ASP A 112 -3.21 17.53 -8.17
CA ASP A 112 -4.33 18.23 -7.53
C ASP A 112 -4.95 17.39 -6.39
N VAL A 113 -5.06 16.07 -6.56
CA VAL A 113 -5.56 15.16 -5.53
C VAL A 113 -4.57 15.05 -4.37
N ILE A 114 -3.27 15.03 -4.68
CA ILE A 114 -2.21 15.03 -3.66
C ILE A 114 -2.26 16.34 -2.86
N GLU A 115 -2.37 17.49 -3.54
CA GLU A 115 -2.46 18.80 -2.89
C GLU A 115 -3.71 18.90 -2.00
N GLU A 116 -4.86 18.46 -2.49
CA GLU A 116 -6.10 18.46 -1.72
C GLU A 116 -5.99 17.55 -0.49
N ALA A 117 -5.39 16.36 -0.62
CA ALA A 117 -5.16 15.45 0.49
C ALA A 117 -4.21 16.05 1.55
N CYS A 118 -3.13 16.72 1.13
CA CYS A 118 -2.21 17.43 2.02
C CYS A 118 -2.90 18.55 2.82
N ARG A 119 -3.93 19.21 2.26
CA ARG A 119 -4.71 20.21 2.99
C ARG A 119 -5.71 19.59 3.96
N MET A 120 -6.11 18.35 3.72
CA MET A 120 -7.09 17.63 4.53
C MET A 120 -6.47 17.01 5.79
N THR A 121 -5.24 16.49 5.70
CA THR A 121 -4.61 15.71 6.78
C THR A 121 -3.10 15.60 6.61
N ASP A 122 -2.38 15.47 7.74
CA ASP A 122 -0.94 15.17 7.77
C ASP A 122 -0.64 13.65 7.78
N HIS A 123 -1.68 12.80 7.75
CA HIS A 123 -1.58 11.34 7.80
C HIS A 123 -1.51 10.71 6.40
N ILE A 124 -0.72 11.31 5.51
CA ILE A 124 -0.49 10.78 4.17
C ILE A 124 0.99 10.70 3.83
N ASP A 125 1.33 9.68 3.04
CA ASP A 125 2.63 9.57 2.36
C ASP A 125 2.41 9.61 0.84
N VAL A 126 3.43 10.00 0.08
CA VAL A 126 3.41 9.95 -1.39
C VAL A 126 4.33 8.83 -1.87
N ASN A 127 3.77 7.88 -2.64
CA ASN A 127 4.55 6.84 -3.32
C ASN A 127 5.01 7.34 -4.71
N ILE A 128 6.31 7.22 -4.96
CA ILE A 128 6.98 7.66 -6.18
C ILE A 128 7.69 6.46 -6.79
N ASP A 129 7.17 5.95 -7.90
CA ASP A 129 7.79 4.87 -8.65
C ASP A 129 8.63 5.44 -9.80
N ILE A 130 9.88 4.98 -9.91
CA ILE A 130 10.82 5.41 -10.95
C ILE A 130 11.26 4.18 -11.75
N MET A 131 11.04 4.21 -13.07
CA MET A 131 11.48 3.17 -13.98
C MET A 131 12.26 3.79 -15.14
N ASN A 132 13.45 3.25 -15.44
CA ASN A 132 14.33 3.75 -16.51
C ASN A 132 14.60 5.27 -16.39
N ASN A 133 14.88 5.75 -15.17
CA ASN A 133 15.10 7.16 -14.83
C ASN A 133 13.92 8.09 -15.16
N ARG A 134 12.70 7.54 -15.26
CA ARG A 134 11.47 8.31 -15.45
C ARG A 134 10.51 8.04 -14.31
N LEU A 135 9.89 9.11 -13.83
CA LEU A 135 8.75 9.01 -12.93
C LEU A 135 7.61 8.28 -13.65
N LEU A 136 7.04 7.29 -12.99
CA LEU A 136 5.76 6.72 -13.38
C LEU A 136 4.66 7.61 -12.82
N THR A 137 3.91 8.24 -13.71
CA THR A 137 2.79 9.10 -13.31
C THR A 137 1.68 9.05 -14.35
N ASN A 138 0.44 9.23 -13.89
CA ASN A 138 -0.73 9.42 -14.76
C ASN A 138 -0.84 10.85 -15.30
N ALA A 139 -0.15 11.82 -14.68
CA ALA A 139 -0.06 13.18 -15.14
C ALA A 139 0.92 13.27 -16.32
N GLY A 140 0.63 14.10 -17.32
CA GLY A 140 1.48 14.34 -18.48
C GLY A 140 2.76 15.15 -18.15
N ILE A 141 3.48 14.81 -17.09
CA ILE A 141 4.64 15.55 -16.59
C ILE A 141 5.91 14.80 -16.97
N SER A 142 6.69 15.39 -17.88
CA SER A 142 8.07 14.98 -18.11
C SER A 142 8.96 15.68 -17.09
N LEU A 143 9.38 14.96 -16.05
CA LEU A 143 10.45 15.44 -15.18
C LEU A 143 11.78 15.31 -15.94
N THR A 144 12.20 16.36 -16.64
CA THR A 144 13.64 16.56 -16.90
C THR A 144 14.31 16.78 -15.54
N PRO A 145 15.44 16.10 -15.24
CA PRO A 145 16.20 16.40 -14.03
C PRO A 145 16.46 17.91 -13.97
N ILE A 146 16.28 18.50 -12.79
CA ILE A 146 16.72 19.87 -12.54
C ILE A 146 18.25 19.83 -12.64
N GLU A 147 18.81 20.50 -13.64
CA GLU A 147 20.26 20.73 -13.77
C GLU A 147 20.81 21.55 -12.60
#